data_AF-A0A2K1QE73-F1
#
_entry.id   AF-A0A2K1QE73-F1
#
_cell.length_a   1.000
_cell.length_b   1.000
_cell.length_c   1.000
_cell.angle_alpha   90.00
_cell.angle_beta   90.00
_cell.angle_gamma   90.00
#
_symmetry.space_group_name_H-M   'P 1'
#
loop_
_entity.id
_entity.type
_entity.pdbx_description
1 polymer ?
#
loop_
_entity_poly.entity_id
_entity_poly.type
_entity_poly.pdbx_seq_one_letter_code
_entity_poly.pdbx_strand_id
1 'polypeptide(L)' 'MPLKVLSMIPATGATIKTTRQAAGLTQAEAAERFNYSLRVWQKKESEMDASKNGGLSQGEYELLLLLAGKHPDYLLTPRK' A
#
# COMPACT_ATOMS: atom_id res chain seq x y z
N MET A 1 15.56 -20.63 0.39
CA MET A 1 15.17 -19.73 -0.71
C MET A 1 15.71 -18.34 -0.36
N PRO A 2 16.65 -17.76 -1.11
CA PRO A 2 17.02 -16.38 -0.88
C PRO A 2 15.82 -15.48 -1.22
N LEU A 3 15.51 -14.52 -0.35
CA LEU A 3 14.50 -13.50 -0.65
C LEU A 3 14.96 -12.73 -1.89
N LYS A 4 14.07 -12.60 -2.89
CA LYS A 4 14.35 -11.76 -4.05
C LYS A 4 14.46 -10.31 -3.56
N VAL A 5 15.56 -9.63 -3.92
CA VAL A 5 15.72 -8.20 -3.63
C VAL A 5 14.62 -7.47 -4.38
N LEU A 6 13.66 -6.92 -3.64
CA LEU A 6 12.57 -6.14 -4.20
C LEU A 6 13.10 -4.78 -4.63
N SER A 7 12.90 -4.43 -5.90
CA SER A 7 13.12 -3.07 -6.37
C SER A 7 12.10 -2.15 -5.72
N MET A 8 12.52 -0.92 -5.37
CA MET A 8 11.61 0.11 -4.86
C MET A 8 10.40 0.27 -5.78
N ILE A 9 9.19 0.10 -5.25
CA ILE A 9 7.95 0.22 -6.03
C ILE A 9 7.40 1.63 -5.78
N PRO A 10 7.23 2.47 -6.80
CA PRO A 10 6.77 3.84 -6.60
C PRO A 10 5.34 3.87 -6.05
N ALA A 11 5.19 4.39 -4.83
CA ALA A 11 3.90 4.57 -4.15
C ALA A 11 3.44 6.03 -4.29
N THR A 12 2.80 6.39 -5.40
CA THR A 12 2.14 7.70 -5.57
C THR A 12 0.75 7.68 -4.97
N GLY A 13 0.18 8.84 -4.59
CA GLY A 13 -1.17 8.91 -4.03
C GLY A 13 -2.24 8.26 -4.91
N ALA A 14 -2.14 8.43 -6.24
CA ALA A 14 -3.02 7.78 -7.20
C ALA A 14 -2.90 6.25 -7.21
N THR A 15 -1.67 5.73 -7.14
CA THR A 15 -1.44 4.28 -7.06
C THR A 15 -1.91 3.69 -5.72
N ILE A 16 -1.73 4.41 -4.61
CA ILE A 16 -2.24 4.00 -3.29
C ILE A 16 -3.77 3.91 -3.32
N LYS A 17 -4.45 4.92 -3.86
CA LYS A 17 -5.92 4.95 -3.96
C LYS A 17 -6.47 3.79 -4.80
N THR A 18 -5.91 3.58 -5.99
CA THR A 18 -6.36 2.51 -6.90
C THR A 18 -6.06 1.11 -6.36
N THR A 19 -4.94 0.95 -5.63
CA THR A 19 -4.59 -0.31 -4.98
C THR A 19 -5.50 -0.60 -3.79
N ARG A 20 -5.79 0.41 -2.95
CA ARG A 20 -6.78 0.28 -1.87
C ARG A 20 -8.15 -0.16 -2.38
N GLN A 21 -8.64 0.48 -3.44
CA GLN A 21 -9.92 0.11 -4.05
C GLN A 21 -9.90 -1.34 -4.56
N ALA A 22 -8.80 -1.79 -5.18
CA ALA A 22 -8.65 -3.17 -5.62
C ALA A 22 -8.56 -4.17 -4.45
N ALA A 23 -8.04 -3.75 -3.30
CA ALA A 23 -8.08 -4.53 -2.06
C ALA A 23 -9.48 -4.57 -1.40
N GLY A 24 -10.47 -3.86 -1.96
CA GLY A 24 -11.83 -3.80 -1.41
C GLY A 24 -11.94 -3.00 -0.11
N LEU A 25 -10.92 -2.22 0.26
CA LEU A 25 -10.90 -1.45 1.49
C LEU A 25 -11.48 -0.05 1.29
N THR A 26 -12.24 0.44 2.26
CA THR A 26 -12.56 1.87 2.41
C THR A 26 -11.35 2.65 2.92
N GLN A 27 -11.38 3.98 2.83
CA GLN A 27 -10.29 4.81 3.39
C GLN A 27 -10.14 4.63 4.92
N ALA A 28 -11.24 4.40 5.64
CA ALA A 28 -11.23 4.20 7.08
C ALA A 28 -10.60 2.84 7.45
N GLU A 29 -11.02 1.76 6.78
CA GLU A 29 -10.44 0.42 7.00
C GLU A 29 -8.96 0.39 6.65
N ALA A 30 -8.55 1.08 5.57
CA ALA A 30 -7.13 1.18 5.24
C ALA A 30 -6.37 1.99 6.30
N ALA A 31 -6.89 3.14 6.72
CA ALA A 31 -6.26 3.92 7.79
C ALA A 31 -6.07 3.08 9.07
N GLU A 32 -7.09 2.33 9.49
CA GLU A 32 -7.02 1.41 10.64
C GLU A 32 -5.98 0.31 10.42
N ARG A 33 -6.00 -0.35 9.26
CA ARG A 33 -5.09 -1.45 8.90
C ARG A 33 -3.62 -1.04 8.96
N PHE A 34 -3.32 0.19 8.57
CA PHE A 34 -1.97 0.77 8.54
C PHE A 34 -1.67 1.66 9.76
N ASN A 35 -2.53 1.64 10.80
CA ASN A 35 -2.35 2.38 12.04
C ASN A 35 -2.18 3.91 11.84
N TYR A 36 -2.96 4.49 10.93
CA TYR A 36 -3.06 5.93 10.66
C TYR A 36 -4.45 6.47 11.04
N SER A 37 -4.55 7.78 11.25
CA SER A 37 -5.85 8.45 11.24
C SER A 37 -6.38 8.57 9.81
N LEU A 38 -7.71 8.63 9.66
CA LEU A 38 -8.36 8.82 8.35
C LEU A 38 -7.81 10.05 7.60
N ARG A 39 -7.58 11.15 8.32
CA ARG A 39 -7.03 12.38 7.74
C ARG A 39 -5.62 12.18 7.17
N VAL A 40 -4.77 11.44 7.88
CA VAL A 40 -3.42 11.12 7.40
C VAL A 40 -3.49 10.23 6.17
N TRP A 41 -4.38 9.24 6.16
CA TRP A 41 -4.60 8.39 4.98
C TRP A 41 -5.07 9.17 3.76
N GLN A 42 -6.04 10.07 3.92
CA GLN A 42 -6.54 10.93 2.84
C GLN A 42 -5.44 11.83 2.28
N LYS A 43 -4.55 12.36 3.13
CA LYS A 43 -3.39 13.14 2.70
C LYS A 43 -2.44 12.29 1.85
N LYS A 44 -2.15 11.05 2.28
CA LYS A 44 -1.33 10.08 1.52
C LYS A 44 -1.89 9.79 0.13
N GLU A 45 -3.21 9.66 -0.02
CA GLU A 45 -3.85 9.46 -1.32
C GLU A 45 -3.89 10.71 -2.21
N SER A 46 -3.80 11.90 -1.61
CA SER A 46 -3.93 13.19 -2.32
C SER A 46 -2.59 13.72 -2.84
N GLU A 47 -1.47 13.35 -2.23
CA GLU A 47 -0.15 13.81 -2.65
C GLU A 47 0.33 13.11 -3.94
N MET A 48 0.62 13.91 -4.97
CA MET A 48 1.12 13.41 -6.26
C MET A 48 2.52 12.80 -6.14
N ASP A 49 3.32 13.26 -5.17
CA ASP A 49 4.72 12.87 -5.00
C ASP A 49 4.98 12.37 -3.56
N ALA A 50 4.30 11.28 -3.21
CA ALA A 50 4.42 10.60 -1.93
C ALA A 50 5.87 10.12 -1.64
N SER A 51 6.74 10.08 -2.65
CA SER A 51 8.17 9.73 -2.55
C SER A 51 8.98 10.69 -1.69
N LYS A 52 8.58 11.97 -1.55
CA LYS A 52 9.47 12.98 -0.97
C LYS A 52 9.26 13.27 0.51
N ASN A 53 8.06 13.15 1.09
CA ASN A 53 7.85 13.49 2.52
C ASN A 53 6.50 13.02 3.13
N GLY A 54 5.78 12.06 2.53
CA GLY A 54 4.43 11.74 3.03
C GLY A 54 3.83 10.38 2.68
N GLY A 55 4.39 9.63 1.73
CA GLY A 55 3.84 8.36 1.23
C GLY A 55 3.82 7.20 2.24
N LEU A 56 3.26 6.07 1.81
CA LEU A 56 3.49 4.79 2.51
C LEU A 56 4.97 4.44 2.40
N SER A 57 5.55 3.88 3.45
CA SER A 57 6.84 3.20 3.36
C SER A 57 6.75 2.04 2.37
N GLN A 58 7.91 1.61 1.85
CA GLN A 58 7.98 0.51 0.89
C GLN A 58 7.25 -0.76 1.38
N GLY A 59 7.49 -1.16 2.63
CA GLY A 59 6.86 -2.35 3.21
C GLY A 59 5.35 -2.20 3.40
N GLU A 60 4.85 -1.01 3.76
CA GLU A 60 3.41 -0.77 3.83
C GLU A 60 2.77 -0.83 2.44
N TYR A 61 3.43 -0.28 1.43
CA TYR A 61 2.90 -0.32 0.07
C TYR A 61 2.92 -1.74 -0.51
N GLU A 62 3.97 -2.52 -0.25
CA GLU A 62 4.03 -3.95 -0.58
C GLU A 62 2.90 -4.74 0.08
N LEU A 63 2.61 -4.47 1.36
CA LEU A 63 1.46 -5.07 2.05
C LEU A 63 0.12 -4.67 1.38
N LEU A 64 -0.04 -3.41 1.00
CA LEU A 64 -1.24 -2.94 0.30
C LEU A 64 -1.40 -3.64 -1.06
N LEU A 65 -0.31 -3.80 -1.82
CA LEU A 65 -0.29 -4.54 -3.07
C LEU A 65 -0.64 -6.01 -2.88
N LEU A 66 -0.14 -6.63 -1.81
CA LEU A 66 -0.45 -8.00 -1.45
C LEU A 66 -1.94 -8.16 -1.15
N LEU A 67 -2.53 -7.27 -0.35
CA LEU A 67 -3.96 -7.27 -0.04
C LEU A 67 -4.82 -7.05 -1.30
N ALA A 68 -4.33 -6.26 -2.26
CA ALA A 68 -4.97 -6.05 -3.55
C ALA A 68 -4.75 -7.18 -4.57
N GLY A 69 -3.92 -8.18 -4.26
CA GLY A 69 -3.51 -9.23 -5.21
C GLY A 69 -2.70 -8.69 -6.41
N LYS A 70 -2.05 -7.54 -6.26
CA LYS A 70 -1.29 -6.82 -7.31
C LYS A 70 0.22 -6.83 -7.09
N HIS A 71 0.71 -7.50 -6.06
CA HIS A 71 2.14 -7.54 -5.78
C HIS A 71 2.88 -8.31 -6.89
N PRO A 72 3.96 -7.76 -7.46
CA PRO A 72 4.61 -8.33 -8.66
C PRO A 72 5.24 -9.71 -8.41
N ASP A 73 5.79 -9.92 -7.21
CA ASP A 73 6.58 -11.12 -6.90
C ASP A 73 5.92 -12.08 -5.88
N TYR A 74 4.87 -11.67 -5.17
CA TYR A 74 4.35 -12.37 -4.00
C TYR A 74 2.82 -12.38 -4.02
N LEU A 75 2.22 -13.36 -3.36
CA LEU A 75 0.77 -13.48 -3.17
C LEU A 75 0.45 -13.81 -1.72
N LEU A 76 -0.64 -13.24 -1.20
CA LEU A 76 -1.18 -13.64 0.11
C LEU A 76 -1.92 -14.97 -0.02
N THR A 77 -1.48 -15.96 0.75
CA THR A 77 -2.12 -17.27 0.84
C THR A 77 -2.58 -17.54 2.28
N PRO A 78 -3.72 -18.21 2.50
CA PRO A 78 -4.12 -18.66 3.83
C PRO A 78 -3.03 -19.50 4.48
N ARG A 79 -2.88 -19.38 5.81
CA ARG A 79 -2.04 -20.29 6.58
C ARG A 79 -2.70 -21.68 6.58
N LYS A 80 -1.90 -22.72 6.36
CA LYS A 80 -2.31 -24.11 6.54
C LYS A 80 -2.52 -24.42 8.02
#